data_AF-A0A2S7ZCP2-F1
#
_entry.id   AF-A0A2S7ZCP2-F1
#
_cell.length_a   1.000
_cell.length_b   1.000
_cell.length_c   1.000
_cell.angle_alpha   90.00
_cell.angle_beta   90.00
_cell.angle_gamma   90.00
#
_symmetry.space_group_name_H-M   'P 1'
#
loop_
_entity.id
_entity.type
_entity.pdbx_description
1 polymer ?
#
loop_
_entity_poly.entity_id
_entity_poly.type
_entity_poly.pdbx_seq_one_letter_code
_entity_poly.pdbx_strand_id
1 'polypeptide(L)'
;MAEELNINVTGINLPPLKVEGTFTVPAINILGQNGKSAYELWLESGHSGTREDFINSLKGQDGRDGNNGLPGKDASAQGAYEMLMGMNVYCENATLDEVLKGLIRGLGDVIKKPFKPLEFDRPERGQTYINVYGTPHFKAAILGKGAAFGVNIGDDGRGRLDLDKPFASDDIELEYFNMLGSIVGTYRISGYSGDKTTLSKGDVTDLNTTEINFPEVTTVEAESLSNLKEVSTIILPKVTRIGKNAFDENLPLNLMRIPLYVLDQDSPVLELIGFRIGAELYISEKSDVNALYSLWNKQNYYLKIYNGDGTKKFDPKTKTWVPVQ
;
A
#
# COMPACT_ATOMS: atom_id res chain seq x y z
N MET A 1 -70.26 68.49 -62.00
CA MET A 1 -70.26 68.32 -60.53
C MET A 1 -71.03 67.04 -60.26
N ALA A 2 -70.33 65.96 -59.93
CA ALA A 2 -70.94 64.69 -59.59
C ALA A 2 -71.02 64.63 -58.06
N GLU A 3 -72.23 64.48 -57.52
CA GLU A 3 -72.40 64.14 -56.10
C GLU A 3 -71.92 62.71 -55.88
N GLU A 4 -70.98 62.52 -54.96
CA GLU A 4 -70.57 61.19 -54.53
C GLU A 4 -71.67 60.57 -53.66
N LEU A 5 -72.30 59.52 -54.18
CA LEU A 5 -73.24 58.68 -53.45
C LEU A 5 -72.44 57.64 -52.64
N ASN A 6 -72.24 57.91 -51.34
CA ASN A 6 -71.66 56.93 -50.42
C ASN A 6 -72.77 56.04 -49.86
N ILE A 7 -72.90 54.83 -50.39
CA ILE A 7 -73.86 53.82 -49.91
C ILE A 7 -73.13 52.78 -49.06
N ASN A 8 -73.47 52.68 -47.77
CA ASN A 8 -73.04 51.57 -46.92
C ASN A 8 -74.05 50.42 -47.02
N VAL A 9 -73.64 49.27 -47.55
CA VAL A 9 -74.50 48.08 -47.64
C VAL A 9 -73.85 46.90 -46.93
N THR A 10 -74.62 46.21 -46.09
CA THR A 10 -74.22 44.95 -45.43
C THR A 10 -75.10 43.81 -45.90
N GLY A 11 -74.52 42.64 -46.21
CA GLY A 11 -75.29 41.43 -46.53
C GLY A 11 -75.84 41.32 -47.97
N ILE A 12 -75.12 41.83 -48.97
CA ILE A 12 -75.49 41.66 -50.38
C ILE A 12 -75.27 40.21 -50.83
N ASN A 13 -76.33 39.56 -51.33
CA ASN A 13 -76.24 38.29 -52.05
C ASN A 13 -76.70 38.52 -53.50
N LEU A 14 -75.75 38.64 -54.43
CA LEU A 14 -76.05 38.92 -55.83
C LEU A 14 -76.13 37.61 -56.63
N PRO A 15 -77.13 37.45 -57.52
CA PRO A 15 -77.07 36.42 -58.55
C PRO A 15 -75.90 36.71 -59.52
N PRO A 16 -75.48 35.73 -60.35
CA PRO A 16 -74.35 35.92 -61.26
C PRO A 16 -74.55 37.12 -62.18
N LEU A 17 -73.64 38.09 -62.10
CA LEU A 17 -73.63 39.27 -62.96
C LEU A 17 -72.69 39.02 -64.13
N LYS A 18 -73.19 39.20 -65.36
CA LYS A 18 -72.36 39.22 -66.56
C LYS A 18 -71.92 40.66 -66.81
N VAL A 19 -70.62 40.93 -66.74
CA VAL A 19 -70.05 42.26 -67.01
C VAL A 19 -69.32 42.19 -68.35
N GLU A 20 -69.72 43.05 -69.30
CA GLU A 20 -69.06 43.17 -70.61
C GLU A 20 -68.36 44.53 -70.68
N GLY A 21 -67.02 44.54 -70.65
CA GLY A 21 -66.17 45.74 -70.69
C GLY A 21 -64.90 45.63 -69.84
N THR A 22 -63.99 46.61 -69.94
CA THR A 22 -62.77 46.67 -69.12
C THR A 22 -63.11 47.25 -67.74
N PHE A 23 -63.00 46.44 -66.70
CA PHE A 23 -63.21 46.85 -65.32
C PHE A 23 -61.86 47.19 -64.67
N THR A 24 -61.69 48.41 -64.17
CA THR A 24 -60.50 48.80 -63.39
C THR A 24 -60.93 49.02 -61.94
N VAL A 25 -60.65 48.04 -61.08
CA VAL A 25 -60.81 48.18 -59.63
C VAL A 25 -59.57 48.83 -59.04
N PRO A 26 -59.66 49.98 -58.34
CA PRO A 26 -58.57 50.44 -57.48
C PRO A 26 -58.37 49.48 -56.30
N ALA A 27 -57.21 49.57 -55.63
CA ALA A 27 -56.78 48.64 -54.58
C ALA A 27 -57.90 48.31 -53.57
N ILE A 28 -58.22 47.03 -53.45
CA ILE A 28 -59.20 46.51 -52.50
C ILE A 28 -58.52 46.40 -51.13
N ASN A 29 -58.96 47.20 -50.15
CA ASN A 29 -58.59 47.01 -48.75
C ASN A 29 -59.53 45.96 -48.12
N ILE A 30 -59.07 44.72 -48.01
CA ILE A 30 -59.77 43.68 -47.25
C ILE A 30 -59.36 43.85 -45.78
N LEU A 31 -60.23 44.48 -45.00
CA LEU A 31 -60.13 44.40 -43.54
C LEU A 31 -60.60 43.00 -43.15
N GLY A 32 -59.65 42.08 -42.96
CA GLY A 32 -59.94 40.79 -42.33
C GLY A 32 -60.58 41.06 -40.98
N GLN A 33 -61.76 40.50 -40.72
CA GLN A 33 -62.28 40.50 -39.36
C GLN A 33 -61.27 39.73 -38.50
N ASN A 34 -60.83 40.33 -37.40
CA ASN A 34 -60.01 39.60 -36.44
C ASN A 34 -60.78 38.32 -36.06
N GLY A 35 -60.11 37.18 -36.10
CA GLY A 35 -60.69 35.93 -35.61
C GLY A 35 -61.12 36.09 -34.15
N LYS A 36 -62.10 35.27 -33.72
CA LYS A 36 -62.56 35.24 -32.33
C LYS A 36 -61.37 35.12 -31.39
N SER A 37 -61.39 35.91 -30.32
CA SER A 37 -60.45 35.79 -29.23
C SER A 37 -60.63 34.45 -28.52
N ALA A 38 -59.58 33.98 -27.83
CA ALA A 38 -59.65 32.76 -27.05
C ALA A 38 -60.77 32.78 -25.99
N TYR A 39 -61.09 33.96 -25.45
CA TYR A 39 -62.21 34.15 -24.51
C TYR A 39 -63.58 33.94 -25.17
N GLU A 40 -63.76 34.41 -26.40
CA GLU A 40 -65.01 34.22 -27.14
C GLU A 40 -65.21 32.74 -27.51
N LEU A 41 -64.14 32.04 -27.90
CA LEU A 41 -64.21 30.59 -28.14
C LEU A 41 -64.48 29.79 -26.85
N TRP A 42 -63.95 30.25 -25.70
CA TRP A 42 -64.20 29.65 -24.39
C TRP A 42 -65.68 29.75 -23.98
N LEU A 43 -66.32 30.91 -24.22
CA LEU A 43 -67.76 31.10 -24.01
C LEU A 43 -68.61 30.22 -24.94
N GLU A 44 -68.24 30.13 -26.22
CA GLU A 44 -68.95 29.28 -27.19
C GLU A 44 -68.86 27.80 -26.87
N SER A 45 -67.82 27.39 -26.14
CA SER A 45 -67.65 26.03 -25.65
C SER A 45 -68.53 25.71 -24.42
N GLY A 46 -69.47 26.59 -24.07
CA GLY A 46 -70.44 26.40 -23.00
C GLY A 46 -70.04 26.96 -21.64
N HIS A 47 -68.94 27.71 -21.56
CA HIS A 47 -68.53 28.37 -20.33
C HIS A 47 -69.22 29.73 -20.19
N SER A 48 -69.32 30.23 -18.96
CA SER A 48 -69.84 31.57 -18.66
C SER A 48 -68.96 32.23 -17.59
N GLY A 49 -68.89 33.56 -17.62
CA GLY A 49 -68.03 34.33 -16.72
C GLY A 49 -67.37 35.51 -17.44
N THR A 50 -66.69 36.35 -16.67
CA THR A 50 -65.93 37.52 -17.15
C THR A 50 -64.60 37.11 -17.79
N ARG A 51 -63.91 38.05 -18.44
CA ARG A 51 -62.56 37.81 -18.98
C ARG A 51 -61.56 37.45 -17.87
N GLU A 52 -61.75 37.98 -16.67
CA GLU A 52 -60.93 37.63 -15.49
C GLU A 52 -61.12 36.16 -15.11
N ASP A 53 -62.36 35.67 -15.15
CA ASP A 53 -62.69 34.26 -14.87
C ASP A 53 -62.04 33.33 -15.90
N PHE A 54 -62.03 33.74 -17.17
CA PHE A 54 -61.30 33.02 -18.21
C PHE A 54 -59.79 32.97 -17.95
N ILE A 55 -59.15 34.10 -17.61
CA ILE A 55 -57.71 34.11 -17.30
C ILE A 55 -57.41 33.23 -16.07
N ASN A 56 -58.28 33.22 -15.06
CA ASN A 56 -58.13 32.32 -13.92
C ASN A 56 -58.36 30.85 -14.28
N SER A 57 -59.23 30.54 -15.25
CA SER A 57 -59.41 29.17 -15.75
C SER A 57 -58.18 28.63 -16.50
N LEU A 58 -57.36 29.51 -17.08
CA LEU A 58 -56.11 29.15 -17.75
C LEU A 58 -54.94 28.94 -16.78
N LYS A 59 -55.07 29.40 -15.53
CA LYS A 59 -54.07 29.11 -14.50
C LYS A 59 -54.23 27.64 -14.11
N GLY A 60 -53.26 26.81 -14.51
CA GLY A 60 -53.11 25.47 -13.95
C GLY A 60 -52.93 25.55 -12.43
N GLN A 61 -53.10 24.43 -11.73
CA GLN A 61 -52.71 24.35 -10.33
C GLN A 61 -51.23 24.76 -10.21
N ASP A 62 -50.89 25.54 -9.19
CA ASP A 62 -49.48 25.80 -8.87
C ASP A 62 -48.75 24.45 -8.84
N GLY A 63 -47.59 24.38 -9.50
CA GLY A 63 -46.74 23.20 -9.37
C GLY A 63 -46.50 22.96 -7.90
N ARG A 64 -46.69 21.73 -7.41
CA ARG A 64 -46.36 21.41 -6.01
C ARG A 64 -44.94 21.90 -5.75
N ASP A 65 -44.75 22.69 -4.70
CA ASP A 65 -43.42 23.03 -4.23
C ASP A 65 -42.59 21.74 -4.18
N GLY A 66 -41.36 21.79 -4.70
CA GLY A 66 -40.44 20.68 -4.53
C GLY A 66 -40.34 20.41 -3.02
N ASN A 67 -40.61 19.16 -2.60
CA ASN A 67 -40.47 18.79 -1.20
C ASN A 67 -39.11 19.27 -0.69
N ASN A 68 -39.08 19.91 0.49
CA ASN A 68 -37.83 20.15 1.20
C ASN A 68 -37.04 18.84 1.23
N GLY A 69 -35.72 18.90 0.97
CA GLY A 69 -34.86 17.74 1.14
C GLY A 69 -35.11 17.13 2.52
N LEU A 70 -35.22 15.80 2.58
CA LEU A 70 -35.48 15.10 3.84
C LEU A 70 -34.46 15.58 4.90
N PRO A 71 -34.89 15.91 6.13
CA PRO A 71 -33.94 16.13 7.20
C PRO A 71 -33.03 14.90 7.26
N GLY A 72 -31.73 15.09 7.45
CA GLY A 72 -30.79 13.99 7.60
C GLY A 72 -31.23 13.12 8.78
N LYS A 73 -32.04 12.10 8.52
CA LYS A 73 -32.36 11.07 9.49
C LYS A 73 -31.07 10.34 9.82
N ASP A 74 -30.99 9.79 11.02
CA ASP A 74 -29.82 9.08 11.50
C ASP A 74 -29.29 8.08 10.45
N ALA A 75 -27.97 7.79 10.49
CA ALA A 75 -27.33 6.82 9.58
C ALA A 75 -27.77 5.36 9.86
N SER A 76 -28.97 5.17 10.42
CA SER A 76 -29.60 3.89 10.66
C SER A 76 -30.14 3.31 9.35
N ALA A 77 -30.30 1.99 9.30
CA ALA A 77 -30.91 1.31 8.17
C ALA A 77 -32.36 1.79 7.93
N GLN A 78 -33.08 2.15 9.00
CA GLN A 78 -34.43 2.71 8.93
C GLN A 78 -34.44 4.10 8.29
N GLY A 79 -33.47 4.96 8.64
CA GLY A 79 -33.30 6.26 7.99
C GLY A 79 -33.03 6.15 6.49
N ALA A 80 -32.13 5.24 6.10
CA ALA A 80 -31.81 4.98 4.68
C ALA A 80 -33.03 4.44 3.90
N TYR A 81 -33.83 3.56 4.51
CA TYR A 81 -35.07 3.04 3.91
C TYR A 81 -36.05 4.17 3.59
N GLU A 82 -36.29 5.05 4.55
CA GLU A 82 -37.21 6.16 4.37
C GLU A 82 -36.72 7.17 3.32
N MET A 83 -35.40 7.36 3.20
CA MET A 83 -34.81 8.17 2.13
C MET A 83 -35.09 7.60 0.74
N LEU A 84 -34.89 6.28 0.55
CA LEU A 84 -35.18 5.61 -0.72
C LEU A 84 -36.66 5.70 -1.09
N MET A 85 -37.55 5.49 -0.11
CA MET A 85 -38.99 5.65 -0.29
C MET A 85 -39.36 7.09 -0.66
N GLY A 86 -38.75 8.09 -0.01
CA GLY A 86 -38.93 9.50 -0.36
C GLY A 86 -38.43 9.89 -1.76
N MET A 87 -37.50 9.12 -2.31
CA MET A 87 -37.01 9.25 -3.69
C MET A 87 -37.83 8.43 -4.70
N ASN A 88 -38.96 7.83 -4.31
CA ASN A 88 -39.76 6.89 -5.11
C ASN A 88 -38.97 5.65 -5.60
N VAL A 89 -37.91 5.28 -4.87
CA VAL A 89 -37.18 4.03 -5.10
C VAL A 89 -37.79 2.98 -4.17
N TYR A 90 -38.70 2.17 -4.71
CA TYR A 90 -39.39 1.11 -3.99
C TYR A 90 -39.02 -0.27 -4.54
N CYS A 91 -38.67 -1.19 -3.67
CA CYS A 91 -38.45 -2.59 -4.02
C CYS A 91 -39.70 -3.39 -3.61
N GLU A 92 -40.53 -3.79 -4.57
CA GLU A 92 -41.72 -4.61 -4.31
C GLU A 92 -41.32 -5.93 -3.64
N ASN A 93 -41.90 -6.19 -2.45
CA ASN A 93 -41.72 -7.43 -1.67
C ASN A 93 -40.31 -7.66 -1.10
N ALA A 94 -39.41 -6.68 -1.13
CA ALA A 94 -38.09 -6.80 -0.54
C ALA A 94 -38.07 -6.25 0.90
N THR A 95 -37.56 -7.04 1.82
CA THR A 95 -37.20 -6.62 3.18
C THR A 95 -36.03 -5.63 3.15
N LEU A 96 -35.89 -4.82 4.20
CA LEU A 96 -34.76 -3.90 4.37
C LEU A 96 -33.40 -4.60 4.22
N ASP A 97 -33.28 -5.83 4.72
CA ASP A 97 -32.08 -6.65 4.60
C ASP A 97 -31.81 -7.10 3.16
N GLU A 98 -32.84 -7.40 2.37
CA GLU A 98 -32.71 -7.72 0.94
C GLU A 98 -32.29 -6.51 0.11
N VAL A 99 -32.84 -5.32 0.41
CA VAL A 99 -32.40 -4.06 -0.20
C VAL A 99 -30.95 -3.76 0.16
N LEU A 100 -30.56 -3.91 1.42
CA LEU A 100 -29.18 -3.72 1.88
C LEU A 100 -28.22 -4.72 1.23
N LYS A 101 -28.59 -6.00 1.15
CA LYS A 101 -27.82 -7.03 0.42
C LYS A 101 -27.67 -6.68 -1.05
N GLY A 102 -28.74 -6.21 -1.70
CA GLY A 102 -28.73 -5.77 -3.10
C GLY A 102 -27.80 -4.58 -3.34
N LEU A 103 -27.85 -3.57 -2.47
CA LEU A 103 -26.98 -2.40 -2.50
C LEU A 103 -25.51 -2.77 -2.24
N ILE A 104 -25.24 -3.57 -1.20
CA ILE A 104 -23.89 -4.05 -0.88
C ILE A 104 -23.34 -4.90 -2.02
N ARG A 105 -24.16 -5.73 -2.68
CA ARG A 105 -23.73 -6.53 -3.82
C ARG A 105 -23.45 -5.66 -5.05
N GLY A 106 -24.37 -4.77 -5.41
CA GLY A 106 -24.24 -3.88 -6.56
C GLY A 106 -23.08 -2.90 -6.42
N LEU A 107 -22.96 -2.22 -5.27
CA LEU A 107 -21.83 -1.35 -4.97
C LEU A 107 -20.55 -2.15 -4.76
N GLY A 108 -20.65 -3.27 -4.02
CA GLY A 108 -19.56 -4.18 -3.73
C GLY A 108 -18.87 -4.63 -5.00
N ASP A 109 -19.60 -5.12 -6.00
CA ASP A 109 -19.03 -5.58 -7.26
C ASP A 109 -18.34 -4.43 -8.04
N VAL A 110 -18.79 -3.18 -7.88
CA VAL A 110 -18.20 -1.99 -8.51
C VAL A 110 -16.96 -1.48 -7.76
N ILE A 111 -16.93 -1.58 -6.43
CA ILE A 111 -15.87 -1.02 -5.56
C ILE A 111 -14.89 -2.07 -5.03
N LYS A 112 -15.13 -3.35 -5.30
CA LYS A 112 -14.29 -4.47 -4.86
C LYS A 112 -12.91 -4.35 -5.48
N LYS A 113 -12.01 -3.70 -4.75
CA LYS A 113 -10.59 -3.75 -5.04
C LYS A 113 -10.04 -5.07 -4.49
N PRO A 114 -9.16 -5.77 -5.22
CA PRO A 114 -8.38 -6.84 -4.62
C PRO A 114 -7.66 -6.26 -3.41
N PHE A 115 -7.75 -6.94 -2.27
CA PHE A 115 -7.06 -6.50 -1.07
C PHE A 115 -5.55 -6.67 -1.28
N LYS A 116 -4.76 -5.75 -0.72
CA LYS A 116 -3.30 -5.85 -0.72
C LYS A 116 -2.88 -7.04 0.15
N PRO A 117 -2.10 -8.01 -0.38
CA PRO A 117 -1.50 -9.07 0.42
C PRO A 117 -0.65 -8.49 1.56
N LEU A 118 -0.44 -9.27 2.62
CA LEU A 118 0.45 -8.86 3.70
C LEU A 118 1.90 -8.79 3.18
N GLU A 119 2.53 -7.64 3.37
CA GLU A 119 3.96 -7.42 3.23
C GLU A 119 4.54 -7.16 4.62
N PHE A 120 5.85 -7.37 4.79
CA PHE A 120 6.51 -7.17 6.07
C PHE A 120 8.00 -6.92 5.87
N ASP A 121 8.60 -6.17 6.80
CA ASP A 121 10.04 -6.06 6.88
C ASP A 121 10.59 -7.32 7.55
N ARG A 122 11.66 -7.89 6.98
CA ARG A 122 12.39 -8.96 7.66
C ARG A 122 13.01 -8.38 8.94
N PRO A 123 12.68 -8.89 10.13
CA PRO A 123 13.22 -8.34 11.38
C PRO A 123 14.72 -8.61 11.50
N GLU A 124 15.45 -7.68 12.12
CA GLU A 124 16.85 -7.92 12.48
C GLU A 124 16.96 -8.94 13.62
N ARG A 125 18.14 -9.55 13.76
CA ARG A 125 18.40 -10.50 14.85
C ARG A 125 18.29 -9.77 16.20
N GLY A 126 17.47 -10.30 17.10
CA GLY A 126 17.17 -9.70 18.39
C GLY A 126 16.00 -8.69 18.37
N GLN A 127 15.46 -8.35 17.20
CA GLN A 127 14.31 -7.46 17.09
C GLN A 127 13.06 -8.12 17.68
N THR A 128 12.27 -7.36 18.46
CA THR A 128 11.10 -7.88 19.18
C THR A 128 9.77 -7.55 18.52
N TYR A 129 9.79 -7.09 17.26
CA TYR A 129 8.59 -6.72 16.52
C TYR A 129 8.81 -6.89 15.01
N ILE A 130 7.72 -6.91 14.25
CA ILE A 130 7.70 -6.94 12.79
C ILE A 130 6.85 -5.76 12.31
N ASN A 131 7.38 -4.94 11.41
CA ASN A 131 6.55 -3.99 10.68
C ASN A 131 5.81 -4.75 9.58
N VAL A 132 4.50 -4.59 9.55
CA VAL A 132 3.61 -5.23 8.59
C VAL A 132 2.86 -4.17 7.79
N TYR A 133 2.56 -4.50 6.53
CA TYR A 133 1.94 -3.58 5.58
C TYR A 133 0.83 -4.31 4.83
N GLY A 134 -0.33 -3.68 4.70
CA GLY A 134 -1.49 -4.36 4.13
C GLY A 134 -2.64 -3.44 3.80
N THR A 135 -3.83 -4.03 3.73
CA THR A 135 -5.09 -3.34 3.52
C THR A 135 -5.54 -2.72 4.83
N PRO A 136 -5.93 -1.43 4.87
CA PRO A 136 -6.46 -0.81 6.07
C PRO A 136 -7.58 -1.61 6.74
N HIS A 137 -7.58 -1.62 8.07
CA HIS A 137 -8.49 -2.35 8.96
C HIS A 137 -8.44 -3.89 8.87
N PHE A 138 -7.54 -4.46 8.07
CA PHE A 138 -7.19 -5.88 8.20
C PHE A 138 -6.31 -6.07 9.42
N LYS A 139 -6.08 -7.32 9.81
CA LYS A 139 -5.24 -7.64 10.96
C LYS A 139 -4.15 -8.64 10.60
N ALA A 140 -3.02 -8.57 11.28
CA ALA A 140 -1.96 -9.58 11.22
C ALA A 140 -1.67 -10.11 12.62
N ALA A 141 -1.52 -11.42 12.78
CA ALA A 141 -1.16 -12.04 14.05
C ALA A 141 -0.10 -13.12 13.83
N ILE A 142 0.62 -13.49 14.90
CA ILE A 142 1.43 -14.71 14.89
C ILE A 142 0.48 -15.91 14.82
N LEU A 143 0.87 -16.93 14.05
CA LEU A 143 0.09 -18.14 13.84
C LEU A 143 -0.45 -18.72 15.15
N GLY A 144 -1.75 -18.99 15.18
CA GLY A 144 -2.42 -19.64 16.32
C GLY A 144 -2.86 -18.69 17.42
N LYS A 145 -2.47 -17.40 17.37
CA LYS A 145 -3.02 -16.38 18.28
C LYS A 145 -4.41 -15.91 17.86
N GLY A 146 -4.70 -15.92 16.56
CA GLY A 146 -5.98 -15.47 16.02
C GLY A 146 -6.16 -13.95 16.00
N ALA A 147 -7.18 -13.48 15.28
CA ALA A 147 -7.42 -12.07 14.99
C ALA A 147 -7.69 -11.17 16.21
N ALA A 148 -8.10 -11.75 17.34
CA ALA A 148 -8.34 -10.99 18.58
C ALA A 148 -7.03 -10.45 19.20
N PHE A 149 -5.92 -11.15 18.96
CA PHE A 149 -4.59 -10.83 19.47
C PHE A 149 -3.65 -10.31 18.36
N GLY A 150 -4.18 -10.06 17.17
CA GLY A 150 -3.44 -9.49 16.04
C GLY A 150 -3.38 -7.96 16.09
N VAL A 151 -2.36 -7.40 15.43
CA VAL A 151 -2.25 -5.96 15.21
C VAL A 151 -3.18 -5.52 14.09
N ASN A 152 -3.81 -4.35 14.24
CA ASN A 152 -4.56 -3.69 13.17
C ASN A 152 -3.61 -3.04 12.16
N ILE A 153 -3.92 -3.19 10.88
CA ILE A 153 -3.35 -2.35 9.83
C ILE A 153 -4.11 -1.02 9.85
N GLY A 154 -3.40 0.08 10.10
CA GLY A 154 -3.95 1.42 10.17
C GLY A 154 -4.43 1.93 8.81
N ASP A 155 -5.03 3.13 8.82
CA ASP A 155 -5.50 3.82 7.61
C ASP A 155 -4.35 4.14 6.64
N ASP A 156 -3.12 4.25 7.16
CA ASP A 156 -1.88 4.42 6.41
C ASP A 156 -1.35 3.11 5.80
N GLY A 157 -2.04 1.99 6.01
CA GLY A 157 -1.66 0.68 5.53
C GLY A 157 -0.54 0.02 6.34
N ARG A 158 -0.20 0.52 7.53
CA ARG A 158 0.92 0.03 8.35
C ARG A 158 0.44 -0.55 9.68
N GLY A 159 1.19 -1.50 10.21
CA GLY A 159 1.01 -2.06 11.54
C GLY A 159 2.34 -2.51 12.13
N ARG A 160 2.41 -2.60 13.46
CA ARG A 160 3.57 -3.13 14.17
C ARG A 160 3.16 -4.32 15.03
N LEU A 161 3.58 -5.51 14.62
CA LEU A 161 3.28 -6.75 15.31
C LEU A 161 4.40 -7.08 16.29
N ASP A 162 4.11 -7.06 17.59
CA ASP A 162 5.08 -7.45 18.60
C ASP A 162 5.25 -8.98 18.65
N LEU A 163 6.50 -9.40 18.89
CA LEU A 163 6.90 -10.80 18.97
C LEU A 163 6.96 -11.29 20.41
N ASP A 164 6.61 -12.55 20.64
CA ASP A 164 6.70 -13.17 21.98
C ASP A 164 8.13 -13.33 22.47
N LYS A 165 9.07 -13.43 21.54
CA LYS A 165 10.50 -13.52 21.79
C LYS A 165 11.26 -12.74 20.72
N PRO A 166 12.47 -12.25 21.03
CA PRO A 166 13.35 -11.66 20.02
C PRO A 166 13.52 -12.57 18.81
N PHE A 167 13.41 -12.01 17.60
CA PHE A 167 13.57 -12.75 16.37
C PHE A 167 15.00 -13.27 16.23
N ALA A 168 15.17 -14.58 16.03
CA ALA A 168 16.48 -15.23 16.05
C ALA A 168 16.49 -16.42 15.09
N SER A 169 16.65 -17.64 15.63
CA SER A 169 16.77 -18.88 14.87
C SER A 169 15.46 -19.41 14.32
N ASP A 170 14.37 -19.09 15.02
CA ASP A 170 13.10 -19.76 14.82
C ASP A 170 12.30 -19.02 13.76
N ASP A 171 11.71 -19.79 12.85
CA ASP A 171 10.77 -19.28 11.88
C ASP A 171 9.55 -18.71 12.59
N ILE A 172 9.04 -17.62 12.02
CA ILE A 172 7.78 -17.01 12.47
C ILE A 172 6.76 -17.19 11.37
N GLU A 173 5.62 -17.74 11.74
CA GLU A 173 4.47 -17.83 10.85
C GLU A 173 3.43 -16.79 11.26
N LEU A 174 2.88 -16.09 10.27
CA LEU A 174 1.90 -15.02 10.42
C LEU A 174 0.60 -15.40 9.74
N GLU A 175 -0.50 -15.03 10.36
CA GLU A 175 -1.85 -15.09 9.80
C GLU A 175 -2.34 -13.68 9.49
N TYR A 176 -2.92 -13.53 8.31
CA TYR A 176 -3.51 -12.27 7.85
C TYR A 176 -5.03 -12.42 7.77
N PHE A 177 -5.77 -11.50 8.37
CA PHE A 177 -7.20 -11.58 8.57
C PHE A 177 -7.92 -10.40 7.92
N ASN A 178 -9.07 -10.69 7.30
CA ASN A 178 -9.98 -9.64 6.85
C ASN A 178 -10.70 -8.96 8.03
N MET A 179 -11.55 -7.97 7.71
CA MET A 179 -12.34 -7.22 8.70
C MET A 179 -13.33 -8.09 9.51
N LEU A 180 -13.64 -9.30 9.04
CA LEU A 180 -14.48 -10.27 9.76
C LEU A 180 -13.66 -11.21 10.65
N GLY A 181 -12.34 -11.08 10.67
CA GLY A 181 -11.44 -11.97 11.41
C GLY A 181 -11.24 -13.33 10.75
N SER A 182 -11.62 -13.50 9.48
CA SER A 182 -11.32 -14.73 8.72
C SER A 182 -9.93 -14.66 8.10
N ILE A 183 -9.19 -15.77 8.14
CA ILE A 183 -7.85 -15.87 7.54
C ILE A 183 -7.98 -15.74 6.01
N VAL A 184 -7.21 -14.81 5.45
CA VAL A 184 -7.10 -14.57 4.00
C VAL A 184 -5.69 -14.85 3.47
N GLY A 185 -4.72 -15.11 4.35
CA GLY A 185 -3.37 -15.50 3.97
C GLY A 185 -2.53 -15.96 5.16
N THR A 186 -1.56 -16.81 4.89
CA THR A 186 -0.54 -17.28 5.84
C THR A 186 0.84 -17.03 5.26
N TYR A 187 1.74 -16.51 6.08
CA TYR A 187 3.07 -16.07 5.65
C TYR A 187 4.12 -16.66 6.58
N ARG A 188 5.26 -17.05 6.02
CA ARG A 188 6.39 -17.59 6.79
C ARG A 188 7.58 -16.67 6.64
N ILE A 189 8.19 -16.35 7.76
CA ILE A 189 9.41 -15.57 7.89
C ILE A 189 10.46 -16.52 8.42
N SER A 190 11.39 -16.92 7.56
CA SER A 190 12.48 -17.80 7.98
C SER A 190 13.37 -17.09 8.99
N GLY A 191 13.56 -17.73 10.13
CA GLY A 191 14.55 -17.36 11.12
C GLY A 191 15.94 -17.32 10.48
N TYR A 192 16.86 -16.62 11.12
CA TYR A 192 18.27 -16.79 10.80
C TYR A 192 18.62 -18.25 11.03
N SER A 193 19.48 -18.85 10.20
CA SER A 193 19.98 -20.20 10.49
C SER A 193 20.50 -20.23 11.94
N GLY A 194 19.92 -21.11 12.76
CA GLY A 194 20.08 -21.05 14.21
C GLY A 194 21.53 -21.05 14.63
N ASP A 195 21.84 -20.36 15.75
CA ASP A 195 23.17 -20.11 16.31
C ASP A 195 24.19 -21.14 15.85
N LYS A 196 24.74 -20.84 14.69
CA LYS A 196 25.48 -21.84 13.96
C LYS A 196 26.77 -22.00 14.74
N THR A 197 26.92 -23.10 15.47
CA THR A 197 28.13 -23.30 16.28
C THR A 197 29.30 -23.72 15.42
N THR A 198 29.03 -24.15 14.19
CA THR A 198 30.00 -24.67 13.24
C THR A 198 29.74 -24.11 11.84
N LEU A 199 30.71 -23.43 11.23
CA LEU A 199 30.67 -23.06 9.81
C LEU A 199 31.27 -24.18 8.95
N SER A 200 30.50 -24.67 8.01
CA SER A 200 30.81 -25.72 7.05
C SER A 200 30.80 -25.17 5.62
N LYS A 201 31.38 -25.94 4.69
CA LYS A 201 31.37 -25.59 3.27
C LYS A 201 29.94 -25.44 2.74
N GLY A 202 29.68 -24.32 2.09
CA GLY A 202 28.35 -23.99 1.54
C GLY A 202 27.43 -23.21 2.49
N ASP A 203 27.91 -22.83 3.68
CA ASP A 203 27.11 -22.03 4.61
C ASP A 203 27.17 -20.53 4.34
N VAL A 204 28.28 -20.08 3.78
CA VAL A 204 28.42 -18.74 3.21
C VAL A 204 28.45 -18.92 1.70
N THR A 205 27.31 -18.69 1.05
CA THR A 205 27.14 -18.86 -0.40
C THR A 205 27.23 -17.55 -1.18
N ASP A 206 27.09 -16.41 -0.50
CA ASP A 206 27.20 -15.10 -1.13
C ASP A 206 28.66 -14.73 -1.31
N LEU A 207 29.15 -14.88 -2.54
CA LEU A 207 30.53 -14.58 -2.92
C LEU A 207 30.85 -13.07 -2.91
N ASN A 208 29.83 -12.20 -2.84
CA ASN A 208 30.00 -10.75 -2.81
C ASN A 208 29.91 -10.17 -1.39
N THR A 209 29.74 -11.01 -0.36
CA THR A 209 29.66 -10.53 1.01
C THR A 209 30.96 -9.85 1.42
N THR A 210 30.86 -8.70 2.08
CA THR A 210 32.01 -7.92 2.56
C THR A 210 32.30 -8.13 4.05
N GLU A 211 31.33 -8.70 4.79
CA GLU A 211 31.39 -8.98 6.22
C GLU A 211 30.93 -10.41 6.52
N ILE A 212 31.70 -11.11 7.36
CA ILE A 212 31.32 -12.38 7.97
C ILE A 212 31.18 -12.14 9.47
N ASN A 213 29.97 -12.29 9.99
CA ASN A 213 29.69 -12.05 11.40
C ASN A 213 28.79 -13.15 11.95
N PHE A 214 29.41 -14.06 12.72
CA PHE A 214 28.69 -15.16 13.36
C PHE A 214 29.07 -15.22 14.84
N PRO A 215 28.25 -14.61 15.73
CA PRO A 215 28.59 -14.43 17.14
C PRO A 215 28.66 -15.74 17.94
N GLU A 216 28.01 -16.79 17.45
CA GLU A 216 27.86 -18.07 18.17
C GLU A 216 28.72 -19.20 17.59
N VAL A 217 29.45 -18.95 16.48
CA VAL A 217 30.34 -19.95 15.89
C VAL A 217 31.51 -20.20 16.81
N THR A 218 31.75 -21.47 17.10
CA THR A 218 32.92 -21.97 17.86
C THR A 218 33.91 -22.70 16.96
N THR A 219 33.45 -23.24 15.84
CA THR A 219 34.24 -24.04 14.90
C THR A 219 34.05 -23.54 13.47
N VAL A 220 35.15 -23.33 12.75
CA VAL A 220 35.18 -23.07 11.31
C VAL A 220 35.80 -24.30 10.66
N GLU A 221 35.03 -25.07 9.90
CA GLU A 221 35.51 -26.30 9.27
C GLU A 221 36.44 -26.00 8.09
N ALA A 222 37.12 -27.04 7.61
CA ALA A 222 38.00 -26.93 6.45
C ALA A 222 37.24 -26.42 5.22
N GLU A 223 37.86 -25.53 4.46
CA GLU A 223 37.31 -24.91 3.23
C GLU A 223 35.98 -24.14 3.41
N SER A 224 35.51 -23.90 4.64
CA SER A 224 34.17 -23.36 4.90
C SER A 224 33.98 -21.90 4.47
N LEU A 225 35.05 -21.10 4.49
CA LEU A 225 35.08 -19.71 4.08
C LEU A 225 36.07 -19.48 2.92
N SER A 226 36.22 -20.48 2.04
CA SER A 226 37.06 -20.39 0.84
C SER A 226 36.37 -19.61 -0.29
N ASN A 227 37.14 -19.02 -1.20
CA ASN A 227 36.67 -18.30 -2.40
C ASN A 227 35.86 -17.00 -2.15
N LEU A 228 36.01 -16.38 -0.98
CA LEU A 228 35.27 -15.17 -0.60
C LEU A 228 36.05 -13.88 -0.90
N LYS A 229 36.10 -13.48 -2.17
CA LYS A 229 37.05 -12.46 -2.66
C LYS A 229 36.84 -11.04 -2.16
N GLU A 230 35.63 -10.71 -1.70
CA GLU A 230 35.26 -9.35 -1.26
C GLU A 230 35.25 -9.20 0.27
N VAL A 231 35.50 -10.27 1.02
CA VAL A 231 35.42 -10.24 2.49
C VAL A 231 36.55 -9.39 3.06
N SER A 232 36.14 -8.29 3.69
CA SER A 232 37.05 -7.33 4.32
C SER A 232 36.99 -7.39 5.85
N THR A 233 35.91 -7.93 6.42
CA THR A 233 35.68 -7.98 7.86
C THR A 233 35.21 -9.37 8.29
N ILE A 234 35.88 -9.95 9.29
CA ILE A 234 35.50 -11.22 9.91
C ILE A 234 35.35 -11.03 11.43
N ILE A 235 34.18 -11.35 11.97
CA ILE A 235 33.84 -11.23 13.39
C ILE A 235 33.28 -12.58 13.86
N LEU A 236 34.13 -13.34 14.57
CA LEU A 236 33.85 -14.69 15.04
C LEU A 236 34.28 -14.82 16.52
N PRO A 237 33.54 -14.16 17.44
CA PRO A 237 34.00 -13.91 18.80
C PRO A 237 34.18 -15.18 19.64
N LYS A 238 33.48 -16.28 19.33
CA LYS A 238 33.53 -17.54 20.08
C LYS A 238 34.38 -18.63 19.43
N VAL A 239 35.01 -18.35 18.29
CA VAL A 239 35.80 -19.36 17.56
C VAL A 239 37.02 -19.79 18.37
N THR A 240 37.15 -21.10 18.53
CA THR A 240 38.29 -21.78 19.15
C THR A 240 38.91 -22.84 18.23
N ARG A 241 38.23 -23.22 17.15
CA ARG A 241 38.69 -24.23 16.19
C ARG A 241 38.56 -23.72 14.76
N ILE A 242 39.63 -23.80 13.97
CA ILE A 242 39.67 -23.42 12.56
C ILE A 242 40.31 -24.57 11.79
N GLY A 243 39.64 -25.05 10.75
CA GLY A 243 40.08 -26.12 9.88
C GLY A 243 41.10 -25.66 8.85
N LYS A 244 41.80 -26.63 8.25
CA LYS A 244 42.77 -26.38 7.17
C LYS A 244 42.10 -25.68 5.98
N ASN A 245 42.77 -24.73 5.35
CA ASN A 245 42.23 -23.98 4.20
C ASN A 245 40.85 -23.34 4.47
N ALA A 246 40.48 -23.09 5.73
CA ALA A 246 39.19 -22.47 6.06
C ALA A 246 39.01 -21.13 5.36
N PHE A 247 40.10 -20.40 5.17
CA PHE A 247 40.17 -19.09 4.52
C PHE A 247 41.02 -19.16 3.24
N ASP A 248 40.89 -20.23 2.46
CA ASP A 248 41.64 -20.38 1.22
C ASP A 248 41.33 -19.21 0.25
N GLU A 249 42.37 -18.73 -0.44
CA GLU A 249 42.43 -17.49 -1.22
C GLU A 249 42.73 -16.16 -0.45
N ASN A 250 43.17 -15.16 -1.22
CA ASN A 250 43.59 -13.85 -0.71
C ASN A 250 42.37 -12.99 -0.34
N LEU A 251 41.89 -13.17 0.90
CA LEU A 251 40.82 -12.35 1.47
C LEU A 251 41.35 -10.94 1.74
N PRO A 252 40.79 -9.86 1.17
CA PRO A 252 41.28 -8.49 1.33
C PRO A 252 40.94 -7.87 2.71
N LEU A 253 41.36 -8.54 3.78
CA LEU A 253 40.93 -8.28 5.15
C LEU A 253 41.47 -6.95 5.70
N ASN A 254 40.56 -6.13 6.21
CA ASN A 254 40.84 -4.97 7.06
C ASN A 254 40.76 -5.33 8.55
N LEU A 255 39.86 -6.24 8.92
CA LEU A 255 39.60 -6.62 10.31
C LEU A 255 39.28 -8.11 10.44
N MET A 256 39.94 -8.78 11.39
CA MET A 256 39.59 -10.11 11.85
C MET A 256 39.53 -10.16 13.38
N ARG A 257 38.40 -10.59 13.94
CA ARG A 257 38.20 -10.77 15.39
C ARG A 257 37.90 -12.23 15.72
N ILE A 258 38.89 -12.92 16.25
CA ILE A 258 38.85 -14.31 16.75
C ILE A 258 39.49 -14.37 18.16
N PRO A 259 38.95 -13.60 19.13
CA PRO A 259 39.61 -13.32 20.41
C PRO A 259 39.85 -14.54 21.29
N LEU A 260 39.12 -15.65 21.07
CA LEU A 260 39.27 -16.90 21.83
C LEU A 260 40.13 -17.94 21.11
N TYR A 261 40.49 -17.71 19.84
CA TYR A 261 41.34 -18.63 19.08
C TYR A 261 42.79 -18.49 19.55
N VAL A 262 43.42 -19.61 19.88
CA VAL A 262 44.82 -19.68 20.31
C VAL A 262 45.67 -20.08 19.10
N LEU A 263 46.52 -19.17 18.64
CA LEU A 263 47.44 -19.45 17.54
C LEU A 263 48.65 -20.24 18.03
N ASP A 264 49.02 -21.29 17.30
CA ASP A 264 50.24 -22.08 17.45
C ASP A 264 50.95 -22.23 16.09
N GLN A 265 52.06 -22.99 16.07
CA GLN A 265 52.89 -23.18 14.86
C GLN A 265 52.20 -24.00 13.76
N ASP A 266 51.16 -24.78 14.09
CA ASP A 266 50.45 -25.65 13.17
C ASP A 266 49.08 -25.07 12.76
N SER A 267 48.75 -23.88 13.27
CA SER A 267 47.45 -23.25 13.09
C SER A 267 47.18 -22.88 11.62
N PRO A 268 46.01 -23.27 11.06
CA PRO A 268 45.62 -22.90 9.69
C PRO A 268 45.57 -21.39 9.42
N VAL A 269 45.39 -20.58 10.46
CA VAL A 269 45.44 -19.12 10.38
C VAL A 269 46.79 -18.62 9.87
N LEU A 270 47.89 -19.38 10.01
CA LEU A 270 49.19 -19.04 9.42
C LEU A 270 49.20 -19.11 7.89
N GLU A 271 48.26 -19.84 7.29
CA GLU A 271 48.13 -19.96 5.84
C GLU A 271 47.51 -18.71 5.22
N LEU A 272 46.73 -17.92 5.98
CA LEU A 272 46.12 -16.67 5.53
C LEU A 272 47.12 -15.73 4.86
N ILE A 273 46.79 -15.31 3.64
CA ILE A 273 47.56 -14.37 2.81
C ILE A 273 46.61 -13.33 2.24
N GLY A 274 46.24 -12.31 3.03
CA GLY A 274 45.38 -11.26 2.48
C GLY A 274 45.08 -10.05 3.35
N PHE A 275 45.73 -9.93 4.51
CA PHE A 275 45.57 -8.72 5.30
C PHE A 275 46.05 -7.49 4.52
N ARG A 276 45.17 -6.49 4.37
CA ARG A 276 45.51 -5.20 3.77
C ARG A 276 46.50 -4.46 4.65
N ILE A 277 47.15 -3.45 4.06
CA ILE A 277 48.06 -2.56 4.78
C ILE A 277 47.30 -1.90 5.94
N GLY A 278 47.78 -2.13 7.17
CA GLY A 278 47.20 -1.56 8.39
C GLY A 278 46.03 -2.34 8.97
N ALA A 279 45.73 -3.54 8.45
CA ALA A 279 44.66 -4.39 8.96
C ALA A 279 44.88 -4.79 10.44
N GLU A 280 43.78 -5.13 11.10
CA GLU A 280 43.77 -5.46 12.53
C GLU A 280 43.31 -6.90 12.77
N LEU A 281 44.06 -7.62 13.61
CA LEU A 281 43.75 -8.96 14.08
C LEU A 281 43.58 -8.93 15.61
N TYR A 282 42.43 -9.35 16.11
CA TYR A 282 42.17 -9.55 17.54
C TYR A 282 42.16 -11.05 17.83
N ILE A 283 43.09 -11.51 18.66
CA ILE A 283 43.34 -12.93 18.90
C ILE A 283 43.68 -13.20 20.38
N SER A 284 43.63 -14.45 20.82
CA SER A 284 43.90 -14.81 22.22
C SER A 284 45.31 -14.41 22.65
N GLU A 285 45.44 -13.81 23.83
CA GLU A 285 46.75 -13.47 24.44
C GLU A 285 47.59 -14.73 24.73
N LYS A 286 46.93 -15.90 24.83
CA LYS A 286 47.58 -17.21 25.04
C LYS A 286 48.29 -17.77 23.80
N SER A 287 48.19 -17.07 22.66
CA SER A 287 48.82 -17.48 21.40
C SER A 287 50.34 -17.52 21.49
N ASP A 288 50.95 -18.46 20.76
CA ASP A 288 52.40 -18.59 20.63
C ASP A 288 53.00 -17.33 19.96
N VAL A 289 53.92 -16.67 20.66
CA VAL A 289 54.53 -15.42 20.21
C VAL A 289 55.43 -15.57 18.97
N ASN A 290 55.99 -16.76 18.74
CA ASN A 290 56.73 -17.05 17.51
C ASN A 290 55.78 -17.26 16.34
N ALA A 291 54.62 -17.90 16.54
CA ALA A 291 53.59 -18.04 15.51
C ALA A 291 53.02 -16.67 15.11
N LEU A 292 52.76 -15.80 16.11
CA LEU A 292 52.36 -14.41 15.88
C LEU A 292 53.41 -13.62 15.07
N TYR A 293 54.70 -13.78 15.42
CA TYR A 293 55.79 -13.17 14.67
C TYR A 293 55.84 -13.66 13.23
N SER A 294 55.71 -14.97 12.99
CA SER A 294 55.66 -15.56 11.65
C SER A 294 54.51 -14.99 10.82
N LEU A 295 53.31 -14.89 11.39
CA LEU A 295 52.15 -14.30 10.74
C LEU A 295 52.39 -12.81 10.40
N TRP A 296 52.88 -12.02 11.35
CA TRP A 296 53.19 -10.61 11.15
C TRP A 296 54.25 -10.39 10.06
N ASN A 297 55.31 -11.18 10.06
CA ASN A 297 56.37 -11.14 9.05
C ASN A 297 55.84 -11.50 7.65
N LYS A 298 54.96 -12.51 7.55
CA LYS A 298 54.31 -12.91 6.29
C LYS A 298 53.45 -11.82 5.68
N GLN A 299 52.82 -10.97 6.50
CA GLN A 299 52.01 -9.83 6.04
C GLN A 299 52.82 -8.55 5.78
N ASN A 300 54.13 -8.68 5.48
CA ASN A 300 55.03 -7.55 5.21
C ASN A 300 55.01 -6.46 6.30
N TYR A 301 54.86 -6.85 7.56
CA TYR A 301 54.96 -5.97 8.73
C TYR A 301 53.79 -4.99 8.93
N TYR A 302 52.75 -5.05 8.10
CA TYR A 302 51.63 -4.11 8.14
C TYR A 302 50.49 -4.52 9.08
N LEU A 303 50.45 -5.78 9.50
CA LEU A 303 49.40 -6.32 10.36
C LEU A 303 49.54 -5.78 11.79
N LYS A 304 48.47 -5.22 12.35
CA LYS A 304 48.37 -4.87 13.76
C LYS A 304 47.68 -6.01 14.49
N ILE A 305 48.35 -6.58 15.49
CA ILE A 305 47.80 -7.70 16.27
C ILE A 305 47.51 -7.21 17.69
N TYR A 306 46.28 -7.37 18.13
CA TYR A 306 45.78 -7.04 19.46
C TYR A 306 45.32 -8.30 20.19
N ASN A 307 45.34 -8.24 21.52
CA ASN A 307 44.72 -9.27 22.33
C ASN A 307 43.18 -9.18 22.20
N GLY A 308 42.47 -10.19 22.68
CA GLY A 308 41.04 -10.33 22.41
C GLY A 308 40.15 -9.14 22.81
N ASP A 309 40.49 -8.43 23.89
CA ASP A 309 39.78 -7.25 24.37
C ASP A 309 40.33 -5.91 23.83
N GLY A 310 41.43 -5.95 23.07
CA GLY A 310 42.07 -4.77 22.47
C GLY A 310 42.93 -3.94 23.42
N THR A 311 43.10 -4.35 24.68
CA THR A 311 43.86 -3.59 25.68
C THR A 311 45.38 -3.69 25.51
N LYS A 312 45.86 -4.70 24.79
CA LYS A 312 47.28 -4.92 24.49
C LYS A 312 47.50 -5.16 23.01
N LYS A 313 48.67 -4.76 22.52
CA LYS A 313 49.18 -5.01 21.18
C LYS A 313 50.40 -5.93 21.26
N PHE A 314 50.55 -6.83 20.28
CA PHE A 314 51.76 -7.62 20.14
C PHE A 314 52.91 -6.75 19.62
N ASP A 315 54.03 -6.75 20.33
CA ASP A 315 55.29 -6.15 19.88
C ASP A 315 56.16 -7.24 19.21
N PRO A 316 56.32 -7.19 17.88
CA PRO A 316 57.09 -8.20 17.14
C PRO A 316 58.59 -8.13 17.41
N LYS A 317 59.13 -7.02 17.93
CA LYS A 317 60.57 -6.90 18.22
C LYS A 317 60.95 -7.66 19.49
N THR A 318 60.13 -7.52 20.53
CA THR A 318 60.34 -8.18 21.83
C THR A 318 59.60 -9.51 21.93
N LYS A 319 58.67 -9.80 20.99
CA LYS A 319 57.77 -10.95 21.02
C LYS A 319 56.95 -11.01 22.31
N THR A 320 56.43 -9.85 22.73
CA THR A 320 55.62 -9.72 23.96
C THR A 320 54.32 -8.95 23.70
N TRP A 321 53.37 -9.05 24.63
CA TRP A 321 52.17 -8.22 24.64
C TRP A 321 52.41 -6.95 25.45
N VAL A 322 52.17 -5.78 24.84
CA VAL A 322 52.35 -4.46 25.47
C VAL A 322 51.02 -3.71 25.56
N PRO A 323 50.74 -2.95 26.63
CA PRO A 323 49.52 -2.15 26.72
C PRO A 323 49.38 -1.16 25.56
N VAL A 324 48.16 -0.97 25.06
CA VAL A 324 47.84 0.11 24.10
C VAL A 324 47.69 1.40 24.91
N GLN A 325 48.46 2.43 24.55
CA GLN A 325 48.37 3.77 25.12
C GLN A 325 47.27 4.60 24.43
#